data_AF-A0A428WSI4-F1
#
_entry.id   AF-A0A428WSI4-F1
#
_cell.length_a   1.000
_cell.length_b   1.000
_cell.length_c   1.000
_cell.angle_alpha   90.00
_cell.angle_beta   90.00
_cell.angle_gamma   90.00
#
_symmetry.space_group_name_H-M   'P 1'
#
loop_
_entity.id
_entity.type
_entity.pdbx_description
1 polymer ?
#
loop_
_entity_poly.entity_id
_entity_poly.type
_entity_poly.pdbx_seq_one_letter_code
_entity_poly.pdbx_strand_id
1 'polypeptide(L)'
;MIPAQYDPAAPRPAGKFDDEHYPGYTMGRAAEMLGTTQNFLRSLDEAGLIEPQRSAGGHRRYSRHQLRIAARVRQLVDEGTAIDAACRIISLEDQLHEARLRNTSPQPAAG
;
A
#
# COMPACT_ATOMS: atom_id res chain seq x y z
N MET A 1 20.82 -37.68 18.37
CA MET A 1 21.05 -36.35 17.78
C MET A 1 21.10 -36.51 16.27
N ILE A 2 20.14 -35.94 15.55
CA ILE A 2 20.16 -35.81 14.09
C ILE A 2 20.14 -34.30 13.84
N PRO A 3 21.05 -33.71 13.05
CA PRO A 3 20.95 -32.29 12.74
C PRO A 3 19.81 -32.12 11.73
N ALA A 4 18.78 -31.37 12.11
CA ALA A 4 17.77 -30.92 11.18
C ALA A 4 18.46 -29.99 10.17
N GLN A 5 18.61 -30.46 8.93
CA GLN A 5 19.09 -29.65 7.82
C GLN A 5 18.14 -28.46 7.66
N TYR A 6 18.66 -27.26 7.91
CA TYR A 6 17.98 -26.00 7.64
C TYR A 6 18.02 -25.79 6.12
N ASP A 7 16.87 -25.95 5.47
CA ASP A 7 16.72 -25.72 4.03
C ASP A 7 16.41 -24.22 3.80
N PRO A 8 17.33 -23.41 3.25
CA PRO A 8 17.16 -21.97 3.10
C PRO A 8 16.14 -21.58 2.02
N ALA A 9 15.67 -22.53 1.20
CA ALA A 9 14.81 -22.29 0.05
C ALA A 9 13.31 -22.48 0.33
N ALA A 10 12.92 -23.00 1.49
CA ALA A 10 11.51 -23.03 1.88
C ALA A 10 11.04 -21.59 2.17
N PRO A 11 9.92 -21.11 1.59
CA PRO A 11 9.38 -19.79 1.92
C PRO A 11 9.04 -19.78 3.40
N ARG A 12 9.92 -19.18 4.20
CA ARG A 12 9.69 -19.02 5.63
C ARG A 12 8.35 -18.30 5.80
N PRO A 13 7.47 -18.74 6.73
CA PRO A 13 6.25 -17.99 7.04
C PRO A 13 6.56 -16.52 7.40
N ALA A 14 7.77 -16.25 7.93
CA ALA A 14 8.35 -14.91 8.13
C ALA A 14 8.25 -14.00 6.90
N GLY A 15 8.46 -14.52 5.68
CA GLY A 15 8.45 -13.70 4.45
C GLY A 15 7.10 -13.06 4.16
N LYS A 16 5.99 -13.67 4.58
CA LYS A 16 4.64 -13.08 4.43
C LYS A 16 4.35 -12.00 5.47
N PHE A 17 5.01 -12.05 6.63
CA PHE A 17 4.85 -11.06 7.69
C PHE A 17 5.63 -9.78 7.40
N ASP A 18 6.76 -9.90 6.70
CA ASP A 18 7.58 -8.77 6.26
C ASP A 18 7.17 -8.21 4.88
N ASP A 19 6.35 -8.94 4.12
CA ASP A 19 5.82 -8.47 2.84
C ASP A 19 4.79 -7.35 3.06
N GLU A 20 5.20 -6.14 2.70
CA GLU A 20 4.39 -4.95 2.87
C GLU A 20 3.17 -4.88 1.95
N HIS A 21 3.20 -5.62 0.83
CA HIS A 21 2.13 -5.71 -0.14
C HIS A 21 1.18 -6.89 0.16
N TYR A 22 1.48 -7.72 1.15
CA TYR A 22 0.59 -8.80 1.57
C TYR A 22 -0.77 -8.26 2.05
N PRO A 23 -1.91 -8.73 1.49
CA PRO A 23 -3.24 -8.20 1.76
C PRO A 23 -3.82 -8.74 3.09
N GLY A 24 -3.16 -8.40 4.20
CA GLY A 24 -3.45 -8.95 5.53
C GLY A 24 -4.65 -8.32 6.24
N TYR A 25 -5.07 -7.11 5.86
CA TYR A 25 -6.02 -6.32 6.65
C TYR A 25 -7.42 -6.31 6.05
N THR A 26 -8.45 -6.58 6.86
CA THR A 26 -9.85 -6.44 6.45
C THR A 26 -10.29 -4.98 6.49
N MET A 27 -11.37 -4.65 5.77
CA MET A 27 -11.94 -3.30 5.74
C MET A 27 -12.19 -2.68 7.13
N GLY A 28 -12.85 -3.42 8.02
CA GLY A 28 -13.12 -2.94 9.37
C GLY A 28 -11.85 -2.71 10.18
N ARG A 29 -10.89 -3.65 10.12
CA ARG A 29 -9.63 -3.53 10.85
C ARG A 29 -8.77 -2.38 10.32
N ALA A 30 -8.73 -2.20 9.00
CA ALA A 30 -8.06 -1.08 8.36
C ALA A 30 -8.65 0.26 8.81
N ALA A 31 -9.98 0.39 8.81
CA ALA A 31 -10.65 1.62 9.25
C ALA A 31 -10.34 1.95 10.72
N GLU A 32 -10.41 0.95 11.60
CA GLU A 32 -10.08 1.07 13.02
C GLU A 32 -8.62 1.53 13.24
N MET A 33 -7.67 0.85 12.58
CA MET A 33 -6.23 1.17 12.71
C MET A 33 -5.88 2.59 12.24
N LEU A 34 -6.64 3.10 11.27
CA LEU A 34 -6.45 4.44 10.70
C LEU A 34 -7.28 5.52 11.43
N GLY A 35 -8.09 5.16 12.43
CA GLY A 35 -9.00 6.09 13.09
C GLY A 35 -10.01 6.73 12.12
N THR A 36 -10.43 5.99 11.09
CA THR A 36 -11.28 6.48 10.01
C THR A 36 -12.51 5.58 9.81
N THR A 37 -13.35 5.92 8.84
CA THR A 37 -14.54 5.14 8.49
C THR A 37 -14.25 4.14 7.38
N GLN A 38 -15.07 3.08 7.29
CA GLN A 38 -15.04 2.22 6.11
C GLN A 38 -15.36 3.00 4.82
N ASN A 39 -16.23 4.01 4.89
CA ASN A 39 -16.57 4.82 3.72
C ASN A 39 -15.35 5.57 3.16
N PHE A 40 -14.50 6.11 4.04
CA PHE A 40 -13.24 6.73 3.63
C PHE A 40 -12.38 5.79 2.79
N LEU A 41 -12.17 4.55 3.24
CA LEU A 41 -11.42 3.54 2.48
C LEU A 41 -12.09 3.11 1.17
N ARG A 42 -13.42 3.25 1.05
CA ARG A 42 -14.12 3.03 -0.23
C ARG A 42 -13.85 4.16 -1.20
N SER A 43 -13.91 5.40 -0.73
CA SER A 43 -13.62 6.57 -1.55
C SER A 43 -12.19 6.56 -2.10
N LEU A 44 -11.20 6.09 -1.32
CA LEU A 44 -9.83 5.94 -1.83
C LEU A 44 -9.70 4.89 -2.93
N ASP A 45 -10.44 3.78 -2.83
CA ASP A 45 -10.49 2.74 -3.88
C ASP A 45 -11.25 3.21 -5.12
N GLU A 46 -12.37 3.89 -4.94
CA GLU A 46 -13.15 4.49 -6.04
C GLU A 46 -12.35 5.56 -6.80
N ALA A 47 -11.51 6.30 -6.09
CA ALA A 47 -10.55 7.24 -6.68
C ALA A 47 -9.35 6.56 -7.37
N GLY A 48 -9.21 5.23 -7.27
CA GLY A 48 -8.10 4.47 -7.83
C GLY A 48 -6.75 4.71 -7.14
N LEU A 49 -6.75 5.32 -5.94
CA LEU A 49 -5.52 5.58 -5.20
C LEU A 49 -4.97 4.32 -4.52
N ILE A 50 -5.88 3.44 -4.08
CA ILE A 50 -5.54 2.14 -3.52
C ILE A 50 -6.38 1.06 -4.20
N GLU A 51 -5.79 -0.09 -4.47
CA GLU A 51 -6.47 -1.21 -5.15
C GLU A 51 -6.48 -2.46 -4.26
N PRO A 52 -7.47 -2.62 -3.36
CA PRO A 52 -7.51 -3.74 -2.44
C PRO A 52 -7.77 -5.06 -3.18
N GLN A 53 -7.02 -6.10 -2.80
CA GLN A 53 -7.31 -7.45 -3.28
C GLN A 53 -8.69 -7.90 -2.75
N ARG A 54 -9.44 -8.63 -3.57
CA ARG A 54 -10.66 -9.29 -3.13
C ARG A 54 -10.36 -10.72 -2.70
N SER A 55 -10.81 -11.07 -1.50
CA SER A 55 -10.81 -12.47 -1.04
C SER A 55 -11.80 -13.33 -1.84
N ALA A 56 -11.73 -14.65 -1.70
CA ALA A 56 -12.68 -15.57 -2.34
C ALA A 56 -14.15 -15.26 -1.99
N GLY A 57 -14.43 -14.74 -0.79
CA GLY A 57 -15.75 -14.27 -0.37
C GLY A 57 -16.10 -12.84 -0.81
N GLY A 58 -15.30 -12.20 -1.67
CA GLY A 58 -15.55 -10.85 -2.20
C GLY A 58 -15.17 -9.69 -1.27
N HIS A 59 -14.76 -9.97 -0.02
CA HIS A 59 -14.32 -8.94 0.91
C HIS A 59 -12.98 -8.32 0.49
N ARG A 60 -12.89 -6.99 0.63
CA ARG A 60 -11.67 -6.21 0.38
C ARG A 60 -10.60 -6.53 1.43
N ARG A 61 -9.38 -6.68 0.94
CA ARG A 61 -8.18 -6.95 1.72
C ARG A 61 -7.11 -5.93 1.33
N TYR A 62 -6.59 -5.26 2.35
CA TYR A 62 -5.65 -4.17 2.22
C TYR A 62 -4.26 -4.64 2.65
N SER A 63 -3.25 -4.15 1.95
CA SER A 63 -1.85 -4.33 2.34
C SER A 63 -1.39 -3.23 3.31
N ARG A 64 -0.26 -3.46 3.99
CA ARG A 64 0.32 -2.45 4.88
C ARG A 64 0.73 -1.19 4.10
N HIS A 65 1.24 -1.36 2.89
CA HIS A 65 1.54 -0.26 1.97
C HIS A 65 0.32 0.61 1.68
N GLN A 66 -0.81 -0.02 1.36
CA GLN A 66 -2.07 0.70 1.11
C GLN A 66 -2.57 1.44 2.35
N LEU A 67 -2.39 0.88 3.55
CA LEU A 67 -2.74 1.58 4.79
C LEU A 67 -1.84 2.80 5.04
N ARG A 68 -0.55 2.76 4.67
CA ARG A 68 0.33 3.95 4.77
C ARG A 68 -0.15 5.07 3.85
N ILE A 69 -0.53 4.74 2.62
CA ILE A 69 -1.13 5.71 1.68
C ILE A 69 -2.41 6.30 2.27
N ALA A 70 -3.32 5.45 2.74
CA ALA A 70 -4.58 5.89 3.35
C ALA A 70 -4.37 6.78 4.59
N ALA A 71 -3.37 6.49 5.42
CA ALA A 71 -2.99 7.33 6.56
C ALA A 71 -2.53 8.72 6.12
N ARG A 72 -1.75 8.80 5.03
CA ARG A 72 -1.28 10.07 4.49
C ARG A 72 -2.42 10.91 3.92
N VAL A 73 -3.36 10.28 3.20
CA VAL A 73 -4.58 10.97 2.73
C VAL A 73 -5.40 11.48 3.91
N ARG A 74 -5.56 10.65 4.96
CA ARG A 74 -6.27 11.04 6.17
C ARG A 74 -5.66 12.29 6.80
N GLN A 75 -4.34 12.38 6.88
CA GLN A 75 -3.65 13.56 7.38
C GLN A 75 -4.01 14.82 6.58
N LEU A 76 -3.96 14.76 5.24
CA LEU A 76 -4.33 15.90 4.38
C LEU A 76 -5.79 16.32 4.57
N VAL A 77 -6.69 15.34 4.75
CA VAL A 77 -8.11 15.60 5.01
C VAL A 77 -8.31 16.26 6.38
N ASP A 78 -7.56 15.84 7.40
CA ASP A 78 -7.59 16.46 8.73
C ASP A 78 -7.04 17.89 8.72
N GLU A 79 -6.15 18.21 7.77
CA GLU A 79 -5.67 19.57 7.50
C GLU A 79 -6.67 20.42 6.68
N GLY A 80 -7.84 19.87 6.32
CA GLY A 80 -8.91 20.55 5.59
C GLY A 80 -8.91 20.35 4.07
N THR A 81 -8.07 19.46 3.55
CA THR A 81 -8.04 19.14 2.12
C THR A 81 -9.21 18.24 1.75
N ALA A 82 -9.93 18.54 0.66
CA ALA A 82 -10.96 17.65 0.15
C ALA A 82 -10.35 16.28 -0.25
N ILE A 83 -11.10 15.18 -0.02
CA ILE A 83 -10.58 13.82 -0.26
C ILE A 83 -10.07 13.62 -1.70
N ASP A 84 -10.79 14.12 -2.70
CA ASP A 84 -10.40 14.01 -4.11
C ASP A 84 -9.10 14.78 -4.40
N ALA A 85 -8.94 15.96 -3.79
CA ALA A 85 -7.74 16.76 -3.91
C ALA A 85 -6.55 16.07 -3.21
N ALA A 86 -6.77 15.50 -2.02
CA ALA A 86 -5.76 14.74 -1.30
C ALA A 86 -5.32 13.49 -2.09
N CYS A 87 -6.26 12.74 -2.67
CA CYS A 87 -5.95 11.63 -3.57
C CYS A 87 -5.10 12.08 -4.75
N ARG A 88 -5.48 13.20 -5.40
CA ARG A 88 -4.73 13.73 -6.54
C ARG A 88 -3.31 14.16 -6.17
N ILE A 89 -3.12 14.80 -5.01
CA ILE A 89 -1.81 15.19 -4.50
C ILE A 89 -0.92 13.96 -4.35
N ILE A 90 -1.40 12.92 -3.66
CA ILE A 90 -0.60 11.71 -3.41
C ILE A 90 -0.26 10.97 -4.70
N SER A 91 -1.20 10.83 -5.63
CA SER A 91 -0.90 10.23 -6.94
C SER A 91 0.17 11.00 -7.73
N LEU A 92 0.18 12.34 -7.63
CA LEU A 92 1.17 13.18 -8.30
C LEU A 92 2.54 13.10 -7.62
N GLU A 93 2.59 13.04 -6.29
CA GLU A 93 3.82 12.82 -5.54
C GLU A 93 4.49 11.49 -5.91
N ASP A 94 3.69 10.43 -6.06
CA ASP A 94 4.15 9.10 -6.47
C ASP A 94 4.71 9.12 -7.91
N GLN A 95 3.96 9.68 -8.87
CA GLN A 95 4.42 9.85 -10.25
C GLN A 95 5.71 10.66 -10.35
N LEU A 96 5.85 11.70 -9.52
CA LEU A 96 7.04 12.53 -9.45
C LEU A 96 8.23 11.76 -8.88
N HIS A 97 8.01 10.94 -7.87
CA HIS A 97 9.04 10.05 -7.31
C HIS A 97 9.54 9.07 -8.38
N GLU A 98 8.62 8.38 -9.06
CA GLU A 98 8.93 7.44 -10.15
C GLU A 98 9.65 8.10 -11.33
N ALA A 99 9.25 9.31 -11.71
CA ALA A 99 9.94 10.08 -12.75
C ALA A 99 11.38 10.44 -12.34
N ARG A 100 11.59 10.83 -11.08
CA ARG A 100 12.93 11.16 -10.56
C ARG A 100 13.84 9.93 -10.48
N LEU A 101 13.31 8.78 -10.08
CA LEU A 101 14.06 7.51 -10.06
C LEU A 101 14.52 7.11 -11.46
N ARG A 102 13.64 7.22 -12.46
CA ARG A 102 13.98 6.95 -13.87
C ARG A 102 15.07 7.89 -14.39
N ASN A 103 14.98 9.19 -14.08
CA ASN A 103 15.96 10.17 -14.54
C ASN A 103 17.32 10.07 -13.84
N THR A 104 17.37 9.52 -12.62
CA THR A 104 18.61 9.33 -11.85
C THR A 104 19.32 8.02 -12.22
N SER A 105 18.64 7.10 -12.91
CA SER A 105 19.27 5.96 -13.56
C SER A 105 20.04 6.47 -14.78
N PRO A 106 21.38 6.39 -14.83
CA PRO A 106 22.14 6.96 -15.94
C PRO A 106 21.75 6.25 -17.23
N GLN A 107 21.20 7.00 -18.18
CA GLN A 107 21.13 6.57 -19.57
C GLN A 107 22.59 6.35 -20.03
N PRO A 108 23.01 5.17 -20.52
CA PRO A 108 24.27 5.10 -21.23
C PRO A 108 24.12 6.03 -22.44
N ALA A 109 24.87 7.12 -22.43
CA ALA A 109 25.02 7.99 -23.59
C ALA A 109 25.57 7.09 -24.71
N ALA A 110 24.69 6.66 -25.60
CA ALA A 110 25.07 6.00 -26.83
C ALA A 110 25.84 7.03 -27.66
N GLY A 111 27.14 6.80 -27.79
CA GLY A 111 28.01 7.43 -28.78
C GLY A 111 27.85 6.80 -30.15
#